data_AF-A0A7S0B0V3-F1
#
_entry.id   AF-A0A7S0B0V3-F1
#
_cell.length_a   1.000
_cell.length_b   1.000
_cell.length_c   1.000
_cell.angle_alpha   90.00
_cell.angle_beta   90.00
_cell.angle_gamma   90.00
#
_symmetry.space_group_name_H-M   'P 1'
#
loop_
_entity.id
_entity.type
_entity.pdbx_description
1 polymer ?
#
loop_
_entity_poly.entity_id
_entity_poly.type
_entity_poly.pdbx_seq_one_letter_code
_entity_poly.pdbx_strand_id
1 'polypeptide(L)'
;APGLRGDREVVIEAIAQDRLALRHASEELRADVDLVAEAMRLRDRGPTLECAVKELDVPIESVREATQVNDPEVWRTKVSRDWQRLAHAPDAIRADREVVLEAVRNSWGLALCYACEELQGDRDLVLEAVRFRGEALQYATEDLRDDYDVVQEAVRQTWRAFRFASEDLRGNHDLAVEAMMQCTEALGYVQESLRSDRELMLRAVRHDGLALRYASEELREDREIVAQAFKHNNMALRYVPETLRREVWEASHPLLDIGVTQQTTRWLDQGDS
;
A
#
# COMPACT_ATOMS: atom_id res chain seq x y z
N ALA A 1 15.42 -38.89 -39.59
CA ALA A 1 15.65 -37.51 -40.06
C ALA A 1 16.20 -36.67 -38.91
N PRO A 2 17.43 -36.17 -38.99
CA PRO A 2 18.09 -35.46 -37.88
C PRO A 2 17.49 -34.08 -37.57
N GLY A 3 16.80 -33.44 -38.52
CA GLY A 3 16.21 -32.10 -38.31
C GLY A 3 15.00 -32.04 -37.38
N LEU A 4 14.22 -33.13 -37.27
CA LEU A 4 12.99 -33.15 -36.45
C LEU A 4 13.26 -33.37 -34.94
N ARG A 5 14.49 -33.77 -34.57
CA ARG A 5 14.86 -34.04 -33.17
C ARG A 5 15.29 -32.79 -32.39
N GLY A 6 15.54 -31.69 -33.11
CA GLY A 6 15.89 -30.39 -32.53
C GLY A 6 14.74 -29.37 -32.60
N ASP A 7 13.56 -29.78 -33.06
CA ASP A 7 12.40 -28.89 -33.18
C ASP A 7 11.55 -28.97 -31.91
N ARG A 8 11.50 -27.86 -31.17
CA ARG A 8 10.86 -27.75 -29.85
C ARG A 8 9.39 -28.15 -29.90
N GLU A 9 8.66 -27.71 -30.91
CA GLU A 9 7.21 -27.96 -31.04
C GLU A 9 6.91 -29.43 -31.35
N VAL A 10 7.71 -30.03 -32.24
CA VAL A 10 7.58 -31.46 -32.60
C VAL A 10 7.91 -32.36 -31.41
N VAL A 11 8.91 -31.98 -30.60
CA VAL A 11 9.29 -32.72 -29.39
C VAL A 11 8.20 -32.60 -28.33
N ILE A 12 7.58 -31.43 -28.13
CA ILE A 12 6.47 -31.26 -27.19
C ILE A 12 5.25 -32.10 -27.58
N GLU A 13 4.85 -32.07 -28.86
CA GLU A 13 3.73 -32.89 -29.36
C GLU A 13 4.02 -34.39 -29.26
N ALA A 14 5.26 -34.81 -29.57
CA ALA A 14 5.66 -36.20 -29.43
C ALA A 14 5.66 -36.67 -27.96
N ILE A 15 6.08 -35.80 -27.03
CA ILE A 15 6.04 -36.10 -25.59
C ILE A 15 4.60 -36.12 -25.05
N ALA A 16 3.71 -35.30 -25.60
CA ALA A 16 2.29 -35.30 -25.26
C ALA A 16 1.60 -36.61 -25.64
N GLN A 17 2.06 -37.29 -26.70
CA GLN A 17 1.54 -38.58 -27.13
C GLN A 17 2.24 -39.79 -26.46
N ASP A 18 3.56 -39.70 -26.29
CA ASP A 18 4.37 -40.71 -25.61
C ASP A 18 5.55 -40.05 -24.87
N ARG A 19 5.54 -40.13 -23.53
CA ARG A 19 6.61 -39.57 -22.68
C ARG A 19 7.99 -40.13 -23.00
N LEU A 20 8.07 -41.34 -23.59
CA LEU A 20 9.33 -41.96 -24.01
C LEU A 20 9.92 -41.31 -25.26
N ALA A 21 9.20 -40.40 -25.95
CA ALA A 21 9.72 -39.65 -27.09
C ALA A 21 10.88 -38.71 -26.71
N LEU A 22 10.97 -38.29 -25.44
CA LEU A 22 12.03 -37.40 -24.94
C LEU A 22 13.44 -37.99 -25.13
N ARG A 23 13.60 -39.32 -25.08
CA ARG A 23 14.89 -39.99 -25.34
C ARG A 23 15.42 -39.79 -26.76
N HIS A 24 14.54 -39.41 -27.68
CA HIS A 24 14.86 -39.16 -29.08
C HIS A 24 15.08 -37.68 -29.40
N ALA A 25 14.82 -36.77 -28.45
CA ALA A 25 15.14 -35.36 -28.57
C ALA A 25 16.66 -35.12 -28.55
N SER A 26 17.12 -33.95 -29.03
CA SER A 26 18.52 -33.53 -28.89
C SER A 26 18.94 -33.39 -27.42
N GLU A 27 20.24 -33.47 -27.14
CA GLU A 27 20.75 -33.31 -25.77
C GLU A 27 20.44 -31.93 -25.19
N GLU A 28 20.46 -30.88 -26.02
CA GLU A 28 20.10 -29.52 -25.62
C GLU A 28 18.64 -29.42 -25.16
N LEU A 29 17.70 -30.03 -25.89
CA LEU A 29 16.28 -30.02 -25.53
C LEU A 29 15.94 -30.96 -24.37
N ARG A 30 16.74 -32.02 -24.13
CA ARG A 30 16.61 -32.85 -22.93
C ARG A 30 17.06 -32.13 -21.67
N ALA A 31 17.98 -31.18 -21.78
CA ALA A 31 18.44 -30.36 -20.68
C ALA A 31 17.56 -29.11 -20.44
N ASP A 32 16.62 -28.83 -21.35
CA ASP A 32 15.67 -27.72 -21.24
C ASP A 32 14.56 -28.03 -20.21
N VAL A 33 14.67 -27.38 -19.06
CA VAL A 33 13.77 -27.57 -17.91
C VAL A 33 12.35 -27.12 -18.22
N ASP A 34 12.18 -26.09 -19.04
CA ASP A 34 10.86 -25.54 -19.38
C ASP A 34 10.09 -26.48 -20.31
N LEU A 35 10.80 -27.11 -21.26
CA LEU A 35 10.23 -28.12 -22.15
C LEU A 35 9.75 -29.35 -21.38
N VAL A 36 10.54 -29.82 -20.41
CA VAL A 36 10.17 -30.97 -19.56
C VAL A 36 8.96 -30.64 -18.67
N ALA A 37 8.91 -29.43 -18.11
CA ALA A 37 7.78 -28.98 -17.30
C ALA A 37 6.48 -28.85 -18.13
N GLU A 38 6.58 -28.35 -19.36
CA GLU A 38 5.44 -28.19 -20.28
C GLU A 38 4.89 -29.54 -20.76
N ALA A 39 5.77 -30.47 -21.09
CA ALA A 39 5.45 -31.86 -21.38
C ALA A 39 4.70 -32.58 -20.24
N MET A 40 5.08 -32.32 -18.98
CA MET A 40 4.45 -32.95 -17.82
C MET A 40 3.05 -32.43 -17.53
N ARG A 41 2.74 -31.19 -17.95
CA ARG A 41 1.41 -30.56 -17.80
C ARG A 41 0.36 -31.13 -18.77
N LEU A 42 0.78 -31.72 -19.88
CA LEU A 42 -0.12 -32.30 -20.90
C LEU A 42 -0.62 -33.70 -20.50
N ARG A 43 -1.61 -33.71 -19.60
CA ARG A 43 -2.67 -34.72 -19.33
C ARG A 43 -2.33 -36.23 -19.15
N ASP A 44 -2.26 -36.65 -17.88
CA ASP A 44 -3.03 -37.71 -17.18
C ASP A 44 -3.19 -39.18 -17.67
N ARG A 45 -2.54 -39.68 -18.74
CA ARG A 45 -2.65 -41.13 -19.08
C ARG A 45 -1.34 -41.81 -19.47
N GLY A 46 -0.32 -41.72 -18.62
CA GLY A 46 0.92 -42.48 -18.76
C GLY A 46 1.51 -42.88 -17.41
N PRO A 47 2.40 -43.89 -17.34
CA PRO A 47 2.88 -44.46 -16.08
C PRO A 47 3.48 -43.37 -15.18
N THR A 48 3.38 -43.59 -13.87
CA THR A 48 3.80 -42.68 -12.81
C THR A 48 5.20 -42.11 -13.07
N LEU A 49 5.43 -40.86 -12.64
CA LEU A 49 6.73 -40.15 -12.72
C LEU A 49 7.93 -41.04 -12.36
N GLU A 50 7.75 -41.99 -11.43
CA GLU A 50 8.74 -42.99 -11.03
C GLU A 50 9.25 -43.89 -12.17
N CYS A 51 8.41 -44.24 -13.15
CA CYS A 51 8.80 -45.05 -14.32
C CYS A 51 9.60 -44.22 -15.33
N ALA A 52 9.20 -42.97 -15.58
CA ALA A 52 9.87 -42.11 -16.55
C ALA A 52 11.27 -41.69 -16.07
N VAL A 53 11.42 -41.44 -14.76
CA VAL A 53 12.69 -40.97 -14.21
C VAL A 53 13.71 -42.10 -14.01
N LYS A 54 13.26 -43.34 -13.78
CA LYS A 54 14.16 -44.50 -13.74
C LYS A 54 14.95 -44.72 -15.03
N GLU A 55 14.44 -44.27 -16.17
CA GLU A 55 15.07 -44.48 -17.49
C GLU A 55 15.82 -43.24 -18.02
N LEU A 56 15.64 -42.06 -17.41
CA LEU A 56 16.24 -40.80 -17.88
C LEU A 56 17.54 -40.42 -17.15
N ASP A 57 17.99 -41.21 -16.17
CA ASP A 57 19.24 -41.00 -15.39
C ASP A 57 19.38 -39.59 -14.80
N VAL A 58 18.25 -38.89 -14.62
CA VAL A 58 18.15 -37.64 -13.87
C VAL A 58 17.66 -37.97 -12.46
N PRO A 59 18.19 -37.33 -11.41
CA PRO A 59 17.70 -37.57 -10.05
C PRO A 59 16.21 -37.24 -9.94
N ILE A 60 15.41 -38.19 -9.44
CA ILE A 60 13.97 -38.03 -9.15
C ILE A 60 13.71 -36.80 -8.27
N GLU A 61 14.66 -36.48 -7.39
CA GLU A 61 14.61 -35.31 -6.52
C GLU A 61 14.63 -34.00 -7.31
N SER A 62 15.47 -33.88 -8.34
CA SER A 62 15.57 -32.66 -9.15
C SER A 62 14.28 -32.37 -9.95
N VAL A 63 13.62 -33.41 -10.45
CA VAL A 63 12.35 -33.29 -11.18
C VAL A 63 11.19 -33.00 -10.21
N ARG A 64 11.16 -33.66 -9.04
CA ARG A 64 10.15 -33.40 -8.01
C ARG A 64 10.25 -32.00 -7.44
N GLU A 65 11.47 -31.54 -7.15
CA GLU A 65 11.74 -30.18 -6.71
C GLU A 65 11.30 -29.17 -7.78
N ALA A 66 11.63 -29.37 -9.05
CA ALA A 66 11.20 -28.50 -10.15
C ALA A 66 9.66 -28.44 -10.30
N THR A 67 8.94 -29.54 -10.07
CA THR A 67 7.47 -29.56 -10.12
C THR A 67 6.78 -28.99 -8.87
N GLN A 68 7.39 -29.09 -7.67
CA GLN A 68 6.84 -28.56 -6.43
C GLN A 68 7.15 -27.08 -6.18
N VAL A 69 8.12 -26.51 -6.90
CA VAL A 69 8.48 -25.09 -6.78
C VAL A 69 7.32 -24.16 -7.18
N ASN A 70 6.41 -24.60 -8.06
CA ASN A 70 5.29 -23.79 -8.55
C ASN A 70 3.91 -24.30 -8.12
N ASP A 71 3.82 -25.21 -7.13
CA ASP A 71 2.53 -25.72 -6.65
C ASP A 71 1.87 -24.73 -5.65
N PRO A 72 0.72 -24.12 -5.98
CA PRO A 72 0.04 -23.16 -5.10
C PRO A 72 -0.39 -23.74 -3.75
N GLU A 73 -0.74 -25.02 -3.67
CA GLU A 73 -1.16 -25.66 -2.40
C GLU A 73 0.02 -25.78 -1.42
N VAL A 74 1.20 -26.12 -1.95
CA VAL A 74 2.44 -26.15 -1.16
C VAL A 74 2.78 -24.75 -0.67
N TRP A 75 2.62 -23.73 -1.52
CA TRP A 75 2.89 -22.35 -1.16
C TRP A 75 1.90 -21.77 -0.16
N ARG A 76 0.61 -22.10 -0.24
CA ARG A 76 -0.37 -21.76 0.81
C ARG A 76 0.04 -22.30 2.18
N THR A 77 0.52 -23.54 2.24
CA THR A 77 1.03 -24.12 3.49
C THR A 77 2.31 -23.43 3.98
N LYS A 78 3.19 -22.99 3.06
CA LYS A 78 4.43 -22.26 3.42
C LYS A 78 4.14 -20.86 3.94
N VAL A 79 3.25 -20.15 3.24
CA VAL A 79 2.83 -18.77 3.51
C VAL A 79 2.01 -18.67 4.80
N SER A 80 1.13 -19.64 5.06
CA SER A 80 0.35 -19.67 6.31
C SER A 80 1.23 -19.84 7.56
N ARG A 81 2.39 -20.49 7.43
CA ARG A 81 3.39 -20.59 8.50
C ARG A 81 4.29 -19.37 8.59
N ASP A 82 4.65 -18.81 7.45
CA ASP A 82 5.54 -17.66 7.32
C ASP A 82 5.29 -16.95 6.00
N TRP A 83 4.59 -15.82 6.07
CA TRP A 83 4.22 -15.03 4.91
C TRP A 83 5.45 -14.42 4.21
N GLN A 84 6.58 -14.22 4.91
CA GLN A 84 7.79 -13.63 4.33
C GLN A 84 8.42 -14.54 3.27
N ARG A 85 8.08 -15.83 3.27
CA ARG A 85 8.52 -16.76 2.22
C ARG A 85 8.04 -16.34 0.83
N LEU A 86 6.95 -15.58 0.73
CA LEU A 86 6.46 -15.05 -0.53
C LEU A 86 7.52 -14.19 -1.25
N ALA A 87 8.43 -13.55 -0.50
CA ALA A 87 9.54 -12.76 -1.06
C ALA A 87 10.49 -13.59 -1.96
N HIS A 88 10.59 -14.89 -1.70
CA HIS A 88 11.44 -15.83 -2.43
C HIS A 88 10.62 -16.77 -3.32
N ALA A 89 9.33 -16.51 -3.47
CA ALA A 89 8.47 -17.33 -4.31
C ALA A 89 8.70 -17.03 -5.80
N PRO A 90 8.56 -18.03 -6.68
CA PRO A 90 8.56 -17.81 -8.12
C PRO A 90 7.47 -16.83 -8.55
N ASP A 91 7.68 -16.15 -9.67
CA ASP A 91 6.77 -15.13 -10.19
C ASP A 91 5.35 -15.67 -10.39
N ALA A 92 5.22 -16.92 -10.84
CA ALA A 92 3.93 -17.60 -10.98
C ALA A 92 3.15 -17.68 -9.66
N ILE A 93 3.83 -17.82 -8.52
CA ILE A 93 3.21 -17.87 -7.18
C ILE A 93 2.92 -16.46 -6.66
N ARG A 94 3.80 -15.49 -6.97
CA ARG A 94 3.58 -14.07 -6.64
C ARG A 94 2.42 -13.46 -7.45
N ALA A 95 2.07 -14.09 -8.57
CA ALA A 95 0.90 -13.80 -9.38
C ALA A 95 -0.33 -14.67 -9.05
N ASP A 96 -0.20 -15.66 -8.15
CA ASP A 96 -1.33 -16.45 -7.70
C ASP A 96 -2.12 -15.68 -6.62
N ARG A 97 -3.31 -15.22 -7.01
CA ARG A 97 -4.16 -14.40 -6.17
C ARG A 97 -4.51 -15.05 -4.84
N GLU A 98 -4.79 -16.36 -4.81
CA GLU A 98 -5.22 -17.05 -3.60
C GLU A 98 -4.06 -17.22 -2.61
N VAL A 99 -2.86 -17.54 -3.11
CA VAL A 99 -1.64 -17.60 -2.29
C VAL A 99 -1.32 -16.22 -1.69
N VAL A 100 -1.35 -15.17 -2.52
CA VAL A 100 -1.08 -13.79 -2.06
C VAL A 100 -2.14 -13.32 -1.07
N LEU A 101 -3.41 -13.61 -1.31
CA LEU A 101 -4.50 -13.28 -0.40
C LEU A 101 -4.33 -13.92 0.98
N GLU A 102 -3.96 -15.21 1.02
CA GLU A 102 -3.64 -15.88 2.26
C GLU A 102 -2.41 -15.25 2.95
N ALA A 103 -1.39 -14.84 2.19
CA ALA A 103 -0.25 -14.12 2.72
C ALA A 103 -0.64 -12.76 3.33
N VAL A 104 -1.51 -12.01 2.65
CA VAL A 104 -2.03 -10.70 3.08
C VAL A 104 -2.77 -10.83 4.41
N ARG A 105 -3.63 -11.84 4.54
CA ARG A 105 -4.37 -12.12 5.78
C ARG A 105 -3.43 -12.47 6.94
N ASN A 106 -2.42 -13.30 6.70
CA ASN A 106 -1.47 -13.73 7.74
C ASN A 106 -0.44 -12.66 8.11
N SER A 107 -0.27 -11.63 7.28
CA SER A 107 0.72 -10.56 7.47
C SER A 107 0.11 -9.21 7.89
N TRP A 108 -1.21 -9.17 8.12
CA TRP A 108 -1.97 -7.94 8.35
C TRP A 108 -1.72 -6.87 7.28
N GLY A 109 -1.77 -7.28 6.00
CA GLY A 109 -1.64 -6.38 4.85
C GLY A 109 -0.22 -6.19 4.30
N LEU A 110 0.83 -6.64 5.00
CA LEU A 110 2.22 -6.39 4.59
C LEU A 110 2.68 -7.20 3.40
N ALA A 111 2.16 -8.42 3.20
CA ALA A 111 2.61 -9.31 2.13
C ALA A 111 2.30 -8.79 0.71
N LEU A 112 1.44 -7.77 0.59
CA LEU A 112 1.14 -7.12 -0.69
C LEU A 112 2.40 -6.60 -1.40
N CYS A 113 3.45 -6.25 -0.64
CA CYS A 113 4.73 -5.80 -1.21
C CYS A 113 5.46 -6.87 -2.04
N TYR A 114 5.13 -8.15 -1.86
CA TYR A 114 5.72 -9.27 -2.59
C TYR A 114 4.84 -9.78 -3.72
N ALA A 115 3.61 -9.29 -3.85
CA ALA A 115 2.74 -9.62 -4.96
C ALA A 115 3.31 -9.10 -6.29
N CYS A 116 2.91 -9.70 -7.40
CA CYS A 116 3.21 -9.13 -8.72
C CYS A 116 2.45 -7.81 -8.93
N GLU A 117 2.89 -7.01 -9.89
CA GLU A 117 2.32 -5.69 -10.18
C GLU A 117 0.82 -5.77 -10.52
N GLU A 118 0.40 -6.82 -11.23
CA GLU A 118 -1.00 -7.05 -11.58
C GLU A 118 -1.89 -7.24 -10.33
N LEU A 119 -1.39 -7.93 -9.31
CA LEU A 119 -2.10 -8.13 -8.05
C LEU A 119 -1.97 -6.93 -7.10
N GLN A 120 -0.90 -6.15 -7.21
CA GLN A 120 -0.81 -4.84 -6.56
C GLN A 120 -1.80 -3.84 -7.15
N GLY A 121 -2.28 -4.07 -8.37
CA GLY A 121 -3.38 -3.38 -9.03
C GLY A 121 -4.75 -4.05 -8.84
N ASP A 122 -4.84 -5.20 -8.15
CA ASP A 122 -6.13 -5.83 -7.83
C ASP A 122 -6.79 -5.04 -6.68
N ARG A 123 -7.81 -4.26 -7.06
CA ARG A 123 -8.55 -3.39 -6.14
C ARG A 123 -9.09 -4.13 -4.92
N ASP A 124 -9.63 -5.34 -5.09
CA ASP A 124 -10.24 -6.07 -3.97
C ASP A 124 -9.17 -6.61 -3.00
N LEU A 125 -8.05 -7.08 -3.55
CA LEU A 125 -6.91 -7.54 -2.76
C LEU A 125 -6.26 -6.37 -1.99
N VAL A 126 -6.08 -5.22 -2.64
CA VAL A 126 -5.55 -4.01 -2.00
C VAL A 126 -6.49 -3.51 -0.91
N LEU A 127 -7.81 -3.46 -1.16
CA LEU A 127 -8.79 -3.09 -0.14
C LEU A 127 -8.74 -4.03 1.07
N GLU A 128 -8.58 -5.33 0.85
CA GLU A 128 -8.42 -6.28 1.94
C GLU A 128 -7.14 -6.04 2.75
N ALA A 129 -6.01 -5.76 2.09
CA ALA A 129 -4.76 -5.41 2.76
C ALA A 129 -4.88 -4.09 3.56
N VAL A 130 -5.49 -3.07 2.94
CA VAL A 130 -5.72 -1.74 3.52
C VAL A 130 -6.60 -1.81 4.77
N ARG A 131 -7.64 -2.64 4.77
CA ARG A 131 -8.51 -2.85 5.94
C ARG A 131 -7.77 -3.41 7.16
N PHE A 132 -6.72 -4.20 6.96
CA PHE A 132 -5.84 -4.64 8.05
C PHE A 132 -4.85 -3.55 8.45
N ARG A 133 -4.32 -2.82 7.48
CA ARG A 133 -3.32 -1.77 7.71
C ARG A 133 -3.40 -0.72 6.60
N GLY A 134 -3.85 0.49 6.93
CA GLY A 134 -3.98 1.56 5.94
C GLY A 134 -2.67 1.90 5.22
N GLU A 135 -1.50 1.78 5.88
CA GLU A 135 -0.19 1.97 5.23
C GLU A 135 0.16 0.90 4.16
N ALA A 136 -0.64 -0.16 4.00
CA ALA A 136 -0.49 -1.10 2.89
C ALA A 136 -0.75 -0.45 1.52
N LEU A 137 -1.45 0.69 1.49
CA LEU A 137 -1.65 1.51 0.29
C LEU A 137 -0.34 1.85 -0.44
N GLN A 138 0.80 1.92 0.28
CA GLN A 138 2.09 2.21 -0.33
C GLN A 138 2.57 1.16 -1.34
N TYR A 139 2.01 -0.05 -1.30
CA TYR A 139 2.34 -1.15 -2.19
C TYR A 139 1.36 -1.29 -3.35
N ALA A 140 0.29 -0.50 -3.38
CA ALA A 140 -0.66 -0.49 -4.48
C ALA A 140 -0.08 0.26 -5.69
N THR A 141 -0.59 -0.07 -6.88
CA THR A 141 -0.24 0.66 -8.11
C THR A 141 -0.63 2.14 -8.03
N GLU A 142 -0.04 2.96 -8.90
CA GLU A 142 -0.37 4.40 -8.97
C GLU A 142 -1.87 4.63 -9.18
N ASP A 143 -2.50 3.85 -10.06
CA ASP A 143 -3.94 3.93 -10.33
C ASP A 143 -4.79 3.74 -9.06
N LEU A 144 -4.44 2.78 -8.20
CA LEU A 144 -5.17 2.54 -6.95
C LEU A 144 -4.80 3.54 -5.85
N ARG A 145 -3.62 4.16 -5.93
CA ARG A 145 -3.26 5.29 -5.06
C ARG A 145 -3.95 6.60 -5.48
N ASP A 146 -4.56 6.62 -6.67
CA ASP A 146 -5.44 7.68 -7.17
C ASP A 146 -6.95 7.30 -7.09
N ASP A 147 -7.28 6.08 -6.65
CA ASP A 147 -8.66 5.67 -6.39
C ASP A 147 -9.15 6.25 -5.05
N TYR A 148 -10.11 7.16 -5.12
CA TYR A 148 -10.68 7.84 -3.96
C TYR A 148 -11.20 6.87 -2.89
N ASP A 149 -11.91 5.81 -3.26
CA ASP A 149 -12.52 4.89 -2.29
C ASP A 149 -11.45 4.07 -1.58
N VAL A 150 -10.42 3.63 -2.31
CA VAL A 150 -9.30 2.87 -1.75
C VAL A 150 -8.48 3.74 -0.79
N VAL A 151 -8.17 4.96 -1.20
CA VAL A 151 -7.45 5.92 -0.36
C VAL A 151 -8.28 6.32 0.85
N GLN A 152 -9.58 6.58 0.70
CA GLN A 152 -10.46 6.91 1.81
C GLN A 152 -10.46 5.79 2.86
N GLU A 153 -10.61 4.54 2.44
CA GLU A 153 -10.57 3.40 3.35
C GLU A 153 -9.21 3.29 4.06
N ALA A 154 -8.11 3.58 3.37
CA ALA A 154 -6.78 3.60 3.97
C ALA A 154 -6.62 4.72 5.01
N VAL A 155 -7.11 5.93 4.68
CA VAL A 155 -7.09 7.08 5.59
C VAL A 155 -7.93 6.79 6.82
N ARG A 156 -9.11 6.18 6.69
CA ARG A 156 -9.95 5.77 7.83
C ARG A 156 -9.23 4.89 8.84
N GLN A 157 -8.36 4.00 8.35
CA GLN A 157 -7.56 3.13 9.22
C GLN A 157 -6.41 3.89 9.88
N THR A 158 -5.74 4.77 9.14
CA THR A 158 -4.67 5.61 9.66
C THR A 158 -4.43 6.83 8.79
N TRP A 159 -4.41 8.01 9.41
CA TRP A 159 -4.02 9.26 8.75
C TRP A 159 -2.68 9.17 8.02
N ARG A 160 -1.76 8.31 8.47
CA ARG A 160 -0.44 8.12 7.86
C ARG A 160 -0.54 7.57 6.45
N ALA A 161 -1.62 6.87 6.11
CA ALA A 161 -1.83 6.34 4.76
C ALA A 161 -1.99 7.46 3.72
N PHE A 162 -2.48 8.63 4.14
CA PHE A 162 -2.71 9.78 3.27
C PHE A 162 -1.46 10.23 2.50
N ARG A 163 -0.26 10.02 3.06
CA ARG A 163 1.01 10.35 2.40
C ARG A 163 1.28 9.55 1.12
N PHE A 164 0.62 8.39 0.97
CA PHE A 164 0.79 7.49 -0.17
C PHE A 164 -0.22 7.74 -1.27
N ALA A 165 -1.26 8.53 -1.00
CA ALA A 165 -2.23 8.95 -2.02
C ALA A 165 -1.52 9.74 -3.14
N SER A 166 -2.14 9.74 -4.32
CA SER A 166 -1.73 10.56 -5.44
C SER A 166 -1.63 12.04 -5.06
N GLU A 167 -0.90 12.82 -5.85
CA GLU A 167 -0.83 14.26 -5.65
C GLU A 167 -2.23 14.88 -5.68
N ASP A 168 -3.06 14.49 -6.65
CA ASP A 168 -4.42 15.00 -6.82
C ASP A 168 -5.32 14.70 -5.62
N LEU A 169 -5.28 13.47 -5.08
CA LEU A 169 -6.04 13.11 -3.87
C LEU A 169 -5.49 13.77 -2.60
N ARG A 170 -4.21 14.14 -2.55
CA ARG A 170 -3.68 14.98 -1.45
C ARG A 170 -4.16 16.43 -1.53
N GLY A 171 -4.71 16.83 -2.67
CA GLY A 171 -5.46 18.08 -2.88
C GLY A 171 -6.97 17.95 -2.64
N ASN A 172 -7.46 16.76 -2.24
CA ASN A 172 -8.87 16.56 -1.96
C ASN A 172 -9.23 17.06 -0.56
N HIS A 173 -10.18 17.99 -0.49
CA HIS A 173 -10.61 18.63 0.75
C HIS A 173 -11.18 17.63 1.78
N ASP A 174 -12.02 16.68 1.34
CA ASP A 174 -12.68 15.74 2.25
C ASP A 174 -11.70 14.75 2.87
N LEU A 175 -10.78 14.19 2.06
CA LEU A 175 -9.72 13.32 2.55
C LEU A 175 -8.76 14.06 3.50
N ALA A 176 -8.44 15.33 3.19
CA ALA A 176 -7.60 16.16 4.05
C ALA A 176 -8.25 16.40 5.41
N VAL A 177 -9.56 16.71 5.44
CA VAL A 177 -10.32 16.87 6.69
C VAL A 177 -10.38 15.54 7.46
N GLU A 178 -10.66 14.42 6.80
CA GLU A 178 -10.74 13.11 7.44
C GLU A 178 -9.39 12.71 8.08
N ALA A 179 -8.28 12.89 7.38
CA ALA A 179 -6.94 12.62 7.90
C ALA A 179 -6.55 13.57 9.05
N MET A 180 -6.86 14.87 8.92
CA MET A 180 -6.59 15.89 9.93
C MET A 180 -7.34 15.63 11.24
N MET A 181 -8.60 15.18 11.17
CA MET A 181 -9.42 14.88 12.35
C MET A 181 -8.87 13.71 13.17
N GLN A 182 -8.07 12.83 12.58
CA GLN A 182 -7.34 11.79 13.33
C GLN A 182 -6.04 12.32 13.91
N CYS A 183 -5.29 13.09 13.12
CA CYS A 183 -4.05 13.72 13.58
C CYS A 183 -3.71 14.94 12.74
N THR A 184 -3.44 16.06 13.41
CA THR A 184 -3.03 17.33 12.80
C THR A 184 -1.76 17.19 11.95
N GLU A 185 -0.92 16.19 12.21
CA GLU A 185 0.30 15.95 11.43
C GLU A 185 0.01 15.56 9.98
N ALA A 186 -1.20 15.09 9.67
CA ALA A 186 -1.65 14.81 8.32
C ALA A 186 -1.58 16.04 7.41
N LEU A 187 -1.76 17.24 7.96
CA LEU A 187 -1.63 18.50 7.21
C LEU A 187 -0.27 18.63 6.55
N GLY A 188 0.79 18.03 7.09
CA GLY A 188 2.12 18.03 6.46
C GLY A 188 2.18 17.36 5.10
N TYR A 189 1.20 16.51 4.76
CA TYR A 189 1.10 15.82 3.46
C TYR A 189 0.08 16.46 2.52
N VAL A 190 -0.80 17.33 3.04
CA VAL A 190 -1.81 18.06 2.27
C VAL A 190 -1.13 19.06 1.32
N GLN A 191 -1.68 19.20 0.11
CA GLN A 191 -1.20 20.19 -0.85
C GLN A 191 -1.20 21.62 -0.26
N GLU A 192 -0.25 22.45 -0.69
CA GLU A 192 -0.10 23.83 -0.20
C GLU A 192 -1.35 24.68 -0.47
N SER A 193 -2.04 24.43 -1.58
CA SER A 193 -3.30 25.09 -1.95
C SER A 193 -4.36 24.94 -0.86
N LEU A 194 -4.55 23.72 -0.35
CA LEU A 194 -5.46 23.44 0.76
C LEU A 194 -4.94 23.94 2.11
N ARG A 195 -3.62 24.00 2.33
CA ARG A 195 -3.04 24.61 3.54
C ARG A 195 -3.16 26.14 3.56
N SER A 196 -3.44 26.74 2.40
CA SER A 196 -3.80 28.14 2.24
C SER A 196 -5.32 28.37 2.27
N ASP A 197 -6.12 27.30 2.38
CA ASP A 197 -7.56 27.40 2.55
C ASP A 197 -7.87 27.85 3.98
N ARG A 198 -8.50 29.02 4.07
CA ARG A 198 -8.87 29.65 5.33
C ARG A 198 -9.86 28.81 6.13
N GLU A 199 -10.85 28.20 5.49
CA GLU A 199 -11.89 27.42 6.16
C GLU A 199 -11.31 26.13 6.73
N LEU A 200 -10.51 25.42 5.94
CA LEU A 200 -9.81 24.22 6.37
C LEU A 200 -8.88 24.53 7.55
N MET A 201 -8.10 25.61 7.46
CA MET A 201 -7.19 25.98 8.54
C MET A 201 -7.91 26.46 9.80
N LEU A 202 -9.02 27.19 9.68
CA LEU A 202 -9.86 27.54 10.84
C LEU A 202 -10.43 26.30 11.54
N ARG A 203 -10.77 25.26 10.78
CA ARG A 203 -11.21 23.98 11.34
C ARG A 203 -10.05 23.24 12.02
N ALA A 204 -8.88 23.24 11.39
CA ALA A 204 -7.67 22.62 11.92
C ALA A 204 -7.21 23.23 13.24
N VAL A 205 -7.13 24.56 13.34
CA VAL A 205 -6.68 25.23 14.57
C VAL A 205 -7.68 25.11 15.73
N ARG A 206 -8.98 24.92 15.41
CA ARG A 206 -10.01 24.60 16.41
C ARG A 206 -9.88 23.18 16.95
N HIS A 207 -9.39 22.26 16.13
CA HIS A 207 -9.11 20.89 16.55
C HIS A 207 -7.81 20.83 17.37
N ASP A 208 -6.75 21.47 16.88
CA ASP A 208 -5.43 21.54 17.53
C ASP A 208 -4.76 22.87 17.19
N GLY A 209 -4.53 23.71 18.20
CA GLY A 209 -3.89 25.02 18.00
C GLY A 209 -2.50 24.94 17.36
N LEU A 210 -1.79 23.81 17.45
CA LEU A 210 -0.50 23.60 16.78
C LEU A 210 -0.63 23.43 15.26
N ALA A 211 -1.85 23.23 14.73
CA ALA A 211 -2.11 23.16 13.29
C ALA A 211 -1.61 24.40 12.53
N LEU A 212 -1.53 25.54 13.22
CA LEU A 212 -1.01 26.79 12.67
C LEU A 212 0.39 26.65 12.05
N ARG A 213 1.19 25.68 12.50
CA ARG A 213 2.52 25.39 11.93
C ARG A 213 2.49 24.95 10.47
N TYR A 214 1.35 24.48 9.98
CA TYR A 214 1.15 24.02 8.61
C TYR A 214 0.51 25.06 7.71
N ALA A 215 -0.16 26.06 8.29
CA ALA A 215 -0.78 27.14 7.53
C ALA A 215 0.26 27.88 6.66
N SER A 216 -0.21 28.45 5.54
CA SER A 216 0.58 29.36 4.72
C SER A 216 1.01 30.60 5.51
N GLU A 217 2.03 31.32 5.03
CA GLU A 217 2.52 32.53 5.70
C GLU A 217 1.41 33.58 5.87
N GLU A 218 0.56 33.75 4.86
CA GLU A 218 -0.59 34.66 4.89
C GLU A 218 -1.58 34.30 6.00
N LEU A 219 -1.90 33.01 6.18
CA LEU A 219 -2.83 32.56 7.21
C LEU A 219 -2.24 32.58 8.62
N ARG A 220 -0.91 32.60 8.76
CA ARG A 220 -0.23 32.83 10.06
C ARG A 220 -0.28 34.29 10.50
N GLU A 221 -0.65 35.19 9.61
CA GLU A 221 -0.93 36.60 9.90
C GLU A 221 -2.43 36.89 10.06
N ASP A 222 -3.31 35.94 9.71
CA ASP A 222 -4.74 36.06 9.94
C ASP A 222 -5.03 36.10 11.45
N ARG A 223 -5.48 37.27 11.91
CA ARG A 223 -5.77 37.54 13.31
C ARG A 223 -6.79 36.59 13.91
N GLU A 224 -7.80 36.18 13.15
CA GLU A 224 -8.84 35.26 13.63
C GLU A 224 -8.25 33.86 13.81
N ILE A 225 -7.53 33.34 12.81
CA ILE A 225 -6.90 32.02 12.88
C ILE A 225 -5.90 31.97 14.04
N VAL A 226 -5.05 32.99 14.17
CA VAL A 226 -4.05 33.07 15.24
C VAL A 226 -4.71 33.14 16.62
N ALA A 227 -5.77 33.95 16.78
CA ALA A 227 -6.50 34.06 18.04
C ALA A 227 -7.15 32.72 18.42
N GLN A 228 -7.75 32.01 17.47
CA GLN A 228 -8.30 30.67 17.72
C GLN A 228 -7.19 29.68 18.07
N ALA A 229 -6.09 29.66 17.32
CA ALA A 229 -4.96 28.78 17.59
C ALA A 229 -4.39 29.01 18.99
N PHE A 230 -4.24 30.27 19.41
CA PHE A 230 -3.78 30.62 20.75
C PHE A 230 -4.74 30.16 21.85
N LYS A 231 -6.06 30.32 21.64
CA LYS A 231 -7.10 29.87 22.57
C LYS A 231 -7.02 28.37 22.84
N HIS A 232 -6.69 27.57 21.82
CA HIS A 232 -6.55 26.12 21.94
C HIS A 232 -5.16 25.69 22.43
N ASN A 233 -4.09 26.37 21.99
CA ASN A 233 -2.73 26.09 22.42
C ASN A 233 -1.86 27.35 22.34
N ASN A 234 -1.44 27.88 23.49
CA ASN A 234 -0.60 29.08 23.55
C ASN A 234 0.77 28.90 22.85
N MET A 235 1.27 27.67 22.71
CA MET A 235 2.48 27.36 21.96
C MET A 235 2.33 27.57 20.45
N ALA A 236 1.11 27.80 19.94
CA ALA A 236 0.89 28.15 18.54
C ALA A 236 1.59 29.47 18.15
N LEU A 237 1.74 30.41 19.09
CA LEU A 237 2.37 31.72 18.83
C LEU A 237 3.83 31.64 18.38
N ARG A 238 4.52 30.52 18.61
CA ARG A 238 5.90 30.31 18.09
C ARG A 238 5.95 30.30 16.56
N TYR A 239 4.82 30.01 15.91
CA TYR A 239 4.69 29.97 14.44
C TYR A 239 4.22 31.30 13.84
N VAL A 240 3.85 32.26 14.68
CA VAL A 240 3.37 33.59 14.28
C VAL A 240 4.54 34.58 14.23
N PRO A 241 4.53 35.56 13.30
CA PRO A 241 5.50 36.66 13.31
C PRO A 241 5.52 37.41 14.65
N GLU A 242 6.71 37.90 15.04
CA GLU A 242 6.92 38.54 16.35
C GLU A 242 6.03 39.78 16.58
N THR A 243 5.72 40.52 15.51
CA THR A 243 4.83 41.69 15.54
C THR A 243 3.43 41.31 16.05
N LEU A 244 2.83 40.27 15.46
CA LEU A 244 1.50 39.80 15.82
C LEU A 244 1.50 38.96 17.12
N ARG A 245 2.60 38.27 17.43
CA ARG A 245 2.79 37.56 18.70
C ARG A 245 2.60 38.48 19.89
N ARG A 246 3.19 39.68 19.85
CA ARG A 246 3.08 40.67 20.92
C ARG A 246 1.66 41.20 21.06
N GLU A 247 1.04 41.57 19.93
CA GLU A 247 -0.36 42.04 19.90
C GLU A 247 -1.31 41.02 20.54
N VAL A 248 -1.22 39.75 20.15
CA VAL A 248 -2.09 38.68 20.67
C VAL A 248 -1.80 38.38 22.14
N TRP A 249 -0.53 38.40 22.54
CA TRP A 249 -0.12 38.20 23.93
C TRP A 249 -0.61 39.31 24.87
N GLU A 250 -0.45 40.57 24.47
CA GLU A 250 -0.91 41.74 25.22
C GLU A 250 -2.44 41.80 25.29
N ALA A 251 -3.13 41.47 24.19
CA ALA A 251 -4.59 41.37 24.17
C ALA A 251 -5.14 40.25 25.06
N SER A 252 -4.34 39.20 25.31
CA SER A 252 -4.72 38.04 26.12
C SER A 252 -4.31 38.16 27.59
N HIS A 253 -3.39 39.06 27.93
CA HIS A 253 -2.92 39.30 29.29
C HIS A 253 -4.03 39.59 30.32
N PRO A 254 -5.11 40.33 29.99
CA PRO A 254 -6.24 40.53 30.91
C PRO A 254 -7.01 39.24 31.26
N LEU A 255 -6.88 38.18 30.46
CA LEU A 255 -7.62 36.92 30.62
C LEU A 255 -6.85 35.87 31.45
N LEU A 256 -5.58 36.11 31.75
CA LEU A 256 -4.70 35.23 32.52
C LEU A 256 -4.59 35.62 34.00
N ASP A 257 -5.35 36.62 34.46
CA ASP A 257 -5.47 36.93 35.88
C ASP A 257 -6.39 35.89 36.54
N ILE A 258 -5.77 34.81 37.00
CA ILE A 258 -6.41 33.62 37.59
C ILE A 258 -7.06 34.03 38.92
N GLY A 259 -8.28 34.57 38.87
CA GLY A 259 -8.98 34.97 40.09
C GLY A 259 -10.35 35.62 39.98
N VAL A 260 -10.80 36.09 38.81
CA VAL A 260 -12.14 36.68 38.70
C VAL A 260 -12.89 36.07 37.54
N THR A 261 -13.77 35.14 37.87
CA THR A 261 -14.90 34.78 37.03
C THR A 261 -15.73 36.04 36.77
N GLN A 262 -15.65 36.59 35.57
CA GLN A 262 -16.79 37.24 34.93
C GLN A 262 -16.56 37.38 33.43
N GLN A 263 -17.48 36.77 32.68
CA GLN A 263 -17.71 36.92 31.25
C GLN A 263 -17.33 38.34 30.76
N THR A 264 -16.44 38.45 29.78
CA THR A 264 -16.46 39.50 28.73
C THR A 264 -15.27 39.34 27.77
N THR A 265 -15.32 38.36 26.88
CA THR A 265 -14.68 38.51 25.57
C THR A 265 -15.62 39.29 24.67
N ARG A 266 -15.64 40.62 24.82
CA ARG A 266 -16.45 41.54 24.01
C ARG A 266 -15.98 41.68 22.55
N TRP A 267 -15.03 40.84 22.12
CA TRP A 267 -14.54 40.72 20.74
C TRP A 267 -14.88 39.37 20.09
N LEU A 268 -15.63 38.48 20.77
CA LEU A 268 -16.07 37.19 20.22
C LEU A 268 -17.54 37.17 19.73
N ASP A 269 -18.33 38.22 19.99
CA ASP A 269 -19.76 38.33 19.62
C ASP A 269 -20.05 39.38 18.53
N GLN A 270 -19.04 39.84 17.78
CA GLN A 270 -19.27 40.67 16.60
C GLN A 270 -18.86 39.91 15.34
N GLY A 271 -19.66 38.88 15.02
CA GLY A 271 -19.91 38.50 13.64
C GLY A 271 -21.00 39.42 13.10
N ASP A 272 -20.70 40.11 12.01
CA ASP A 272 -21.61 41.03 11.32
C ASP A 272 -22.98 40.39 10.99
N SER A 273 -24.02 41.19 11.29
CA SER A 273 -25.37 41.31 10.70
C SER A 273 -25.91 40.20 9.78
#